data_AF-A0A2T2VGS8-F1
#
_entry.id   AF-A0A2T2VGS8-F1
#
_cell.length_a   1.000
_cell.length_b   1.000
_cell.length_c   1.000
_cell.angle_alpha   90.00
_cell.angle_beta   90.00
_cell.angle_gamma   90.00
#
_symmetry.space_group_name_H-M   'P 1'
#
loop_
_entity.id
_entity.type
_entity.pdbx_description
1 polymer ?
#
loop_
_entity_poly.entity_id
_entity_poly.type
_entity_poly.pdbx_seq_one_letter_code
_entity_poly.pdbx_strand_id
1 'polypeptide(L)'
;DQPSTIRQPVYESLGTARNAMWLNGKSWTTDAPYRETETAIEAMTNEGVMCVEMEAAALYAFAHARNRDVACFAHLTNTMAQEEGDFEKGQHFGSLITLELIEAVFQEKN
;
A
#
# COMPACT_ATOMS: atom_id res chain seq x y z
N ASP A 1 -7.28 8.05 16.21
CA ASP A 1 -6.42 6.85 16.31
C ASP A 1 -5.03 7.12 15.76
N GLN A 2 -4.01 6.43 16.27
CA GLN A 2 -2.66 6.46 15.71
C GLN A 2 -2.62 5.63 14.42
N PRO A 3 -1.95 6.08 13.34
CA PRO A 3 -1.79 5.28 12.14
C PRO A 3 -1.11 3.94 12.46
N SER A 4 -1.59 2.86 11.86
CA SER A 4 -0.87 1.59 11.92
C SER A 4 0.37 1.69 11.01
N THR A 5 1.56 1.53 11.58
CA THR A 5 2.83 1.72 10.86
C THR A 5 3.62 0.43 10.71
N ILE A 6 4.34 0.33 9.60
CA ILE A 6 5.42 -0.65 9.46
C ILE A 6 6.46 -0.42 10.56
N ARG A 7 7.00 -1.50 11.14
CA ARG A 7 8.06 -1.39 12.14
C ARG A 7 9.32 -0.82 11.51
N GLN A 8 9.95 0.13 12.20
CA GLN A 8 11.14 0.83 11.71
C GLN A 8 12.28 -0.12 11.24
N PRO A 9 12.64 -1.19 11.98
CA PRO A 9 13.69 -2.10 11.50
C PRO A 9 13.33 -2.84 10.21
N VAL A 10 12.03 -3.13 10.00
CA VAL A 10 11.55 -3.76 8.77
C VAL A 10 11.71 -2.77 7.62
N TYR A 11 11.24 -1.53 7.82
CA TYR A 11 11.34 -0.46 6.83
C TYR A 11 12.78 -0.16 6.41
N GLU A 12 13.69 0.02 7.36
CA GLU A 12 15.12 0.24 7.11
C GLU A 12 15.75 -0.92 6.33
N SER A 13 15.22 -2.13 6.50
CA SER A 13 15.69 -3.32 5.80
C SER A 13 15.16 -3.45 4.37
N LEU A 14 14.22 -2.62 3.92
CA LEU A 14 13.64 -2.71 2.57
C LEU A 14 14.57 -2.15 1.47
N GLY A 15 15.75 -1.64 1.84
CA GLY A 15 16.75 -1.17 0.88
C GLY A 15 16.35 0.11 0.14
N THR A 16 17.19 0.56 -0.80
CA THR A 16 16.97 1.81 -1.56
C THR A 16 17.13 1.63 -3.07
N ALA A 17 17.55 0.46 -3.57
CA ALA A 17 18.03 0.31 -4.95
C ALA A 17 17.02 0.63 -6.05
N ARG A 18 15.74 0.79 -5.73
CA ARG A 18 14.70 1.03 -6.71
C ARG A 18 13.66 2.03 -6.23
N ASN A 19 14.09 3.21 -5.72
CA ASN A 19 13.17 4.36 -5.52
C ASN A 19 12.34 4.71 -6.78
N ALA A 20 12.72 4.21 -7.96
CA ALA A 20 11.93 4.32 -9.20
C ALA A 20 10.79 3.29 -9.33
N MET A 21 10.80 2.18 -8.59
CA MET A 21 9.78 1.10 -8.68
C MET A 21 8.72 1.18 -7.59
N TRP A 22 9.01 1.83 -6.45
CA TRP A 22 8.06 1.97 -5.36
C TRP A 22 8.24 3.31 -4.64
N LEU A 23 7.18 3.74 -3.95
CA LEU A 23 7.16 4.93 -3.11
C LEU A 23 6.59 4.56 -1.74
N ASN A 24 7.13 5.13 -0.68
CA ASN A 24 6.51 5.06 0.65
C ASN A 24 5.31 5.99 0.69
N GLY A 25 4.17 5.50 1.18
CA GLY A 25 2.94 6.28 1.31
C GLY A 25 2.04 5.81 2.45
N LYS A 26 1.21 6.73 2.94
CA LYS A 26 0.11 6.41 3.87
C LYS A 26 -1.07 5.84 3.07
N SER A 27 -1.60 4.70 3.49
CA SER A 27 -2.86 4.17 2.97
C SER A 27 -4.03 4.47 3.91
N TRP A 28 -5.23 4.55 3.35
CA TRP A 28 -6.49 4.54 4.08
C TRP A 28 -7.15 3.18 3.94
N THR A 29 -7.27 2.45 5.05
CA THR A 29 -7.99 1.18 5.09
C THR A 29 -9.48 1.41 5.34
N THR A 30 -10.34 0.90 4.46
CA THR A 30 -11.80 0.97 4.57
C THR A 30 -12.43 -0.35 4.14
N ASP A 31 -13.55 -0.75 4.74
CA ASP A 31 -14.27 -1.99 4.40
C ASP A 31 -15.30 -1.82 3.28
N ALA A 32 -15.43 -0.60 2.74
CA ALA A 32 -16.45 -0.22 1.79
C ALA A 32 -15.85 0.47 0.56
N PRO A 33 -15.25 -0.29 -0.38
CA PRO A 33 -14.71 0.28 -1.61
C PRO A 33 -15.83 0.94 -2.41
N TYR A 34 -15.53 2.08 -3.03
CA TYR A 34 -16.45 2.88 -3.86
C TYR A 34 -17.62 3.50 -3.06
N ARG A 35 -17.49 3.60 -1.73
CA ARG A 35 -18.41 4.34 -0.86
C ARG A 35 -17.78 5.58 -0.23
N GLU A 36 -16.58 5.92 -0.64
CA GLU A 36 -15.86 7.11 -0.22
C GLU A 36 -16.59 8.35 -0.75
N THR A 37 -17.00 9.24 0.16
CA THR A 37 -17.60 10.51 -0.21
C THR A 37 -16.52 11.50 -0.65
N GLU A 38 -16.88 12.49 -1.47
CA GLU A 38 -15.97 13.58 -1.87
C GLU A 38 -15.30 14.23 -0.65
N THR A 39 -16.08 14.52 0.40
CA THR A 39 -15.59 15.05 1.68
C THR A 39 -14.60 14.14 2.39
N ALA A 40 -14.78 12.82 2.31
CA ALA A 40 -13.84 11.85 2.89
C ALA A 40 -12.54 11.80 2.08
N ILE A 41 -12.64 11.83 0.75
CA ILE A 41 -11.48 11.87 -0.16
C ILE A 41 -10.67 13.15 0.08
N GLU A 42 -11.31 14.31 0.17
CA GLU A 42 -10.66 15.59 0.47
C GLU A 42 -9.95 15.55 1.82
N ALA A 43 -10.60 15.02 2.87
CA ALA A 43 -10.00 14.88 4.19
C ALA A 43 -8.74 14.00 4.15
N MET A 44 -8.82 12.84 3.49
CA MET A 44 -7.68 11.92 3.38
C MET A 44 -6.54 12.50 2.53
N THR A 45 -6.88 13.23 1.46
CA THR A 45 -5.91 13.95 0.63
C THR A 45 -5.16 15.00 1.44
N ASN A 46 -5.87 15.79 2.25
CA ASN A 46 -5.27 16.78 3.15
C ASN A 46 -4.37 16.15 4.24
N GLU A 47 -4.62 14.89 4.59
CA GLU A 47 -3.78 14.10 5.49
C GLU A 47 -2.59 13.42 4.79
N GLY A 48 -2.40 13.63 3.48
CA GLY A 48 -1.32 13.01 2.70
C GLY A 48 -1.50 11.51 2.46
N VAL A 49 -2.74 10.99 2.53
CA VAL A 49 -3.04 9.62 2.10
C VAL A 49 -2.85 9.51 0.60
N MET A 50 -2.13 8.47 0.17
CA MET A 50 -1.79 8.23 -1.24
C MET A 50 -2.70 7.20 -1.90
N CYS A 51 -3.33 6.31 -1.14
CA CYS A 51 -4.19 5.28 -1.68
C CYS A 51 -5.25 4.80 -0.67
N VAL A 52 -6.29 4.17 -1.22
CA VAL A 52 -7.31 3.46 -0.46
C VAL A 52 -7.18 1.94 -0.72
N GLU A 53 -7.34 1.16 0.33
CA GLU A 53 -7.27 -0.30 0.32
C GLU A 53 -8.09 -0.87 1.51
N MET A 54 -8.11 -2.19 1.72
CA MET A 54 -9.08 -2.81 2.63
C MET A 54 -8.45 -3.67 3.75
N GLU A 55 -7.12 -3.81 3.80
CA GLU A 55 -6.46 -4.84 4.63
C GLU A 55 -5.32 -4.34 5.53
N ALA A 56 -4.57 -3.31 5.15
CA ALA A 56 -3.26 -2.99 5.71
C ALA A 56 -3.32 -2.63 7.21
N ALA A 57 -4.28 -1.79 7.63
CA ALA A 57 -4.42 -1.44 9.04
C ALA A 57 -4.71 -2.67 9.91
N ALA A 58 -5.55 -3.60 9.44
CA ALA A 58 -5.85 -4.83 10.17
C ALA A 58 -4.63 -5.75 10.26
N LEU A 59 -3.87 -5.89 9.17
CA LEU A 59 -2.63 -6.69 9.13
C LEU A 59 -1.56 -6.13 10.05
N TYR A 60 -1.36 -4.81 10.08
CA TYR A 60 -0.41 -4.16 11.00
C TYR A 60 -0.84 -4.26 12.46
N ALA A 61 -2.12 -4.11 12.77
CA ALA A 61 -2.64 -4.34 14.12
C ALA A 61 -2.39 -5.79 14.58
N PHE A 62 -2.64 -6.76 13.70
CA PHE A 62 -2.35 -8.17 13.97
C PHE A 62 -0.85 -8.44 14.16
N ALA A 63 -0.01 -7.88 13.29
CA ALA A 63 1.45 -8.01 13.36
C ALA A 63 2.00 -7.48 14.70
N HIS A 64 1.51 -6.31 15.12
CA HIS A 64 1.84 -5.71 16.40
C HIS A 64 1.41 -6.63 17.56
N ALA A 65 0.16 -7.12 17.55
CA ALA A 65 -0.35 -8.02 18.58
C ALA A 65 0.40 -9.37 18.67
N ARG A 66 1.01 -9.82 17.56
CA ARG A 66 1.78 -11.07 17.49
C ARG A 66 3.30 -10.90 17.55
N ASN A 67 3.79 -9.67 17.70
CA ASN A 67 5.20 -9.33 17.62
C ASN A 67 5.87 -9.95 16.37
N ARG A 68 5.24 -9.75 15.21
CA ARG A 68 5.72 -10.21 13.90
C ARG A 68 5.97 -9.03 12.98
N ASP A 69 6.87 -9.23 12.03
CA ASP A 69 7.19 -8.26 10.99
C ASP A 69 6.26 -8.45 9.80
N VAL A 70 5.64 -7.35 9.36
CA VAL A 70 4.79 -7.30 8.17
C VAL A 70 5.14 -6.02 7.40
N ALA A 71 5.22 -6.15 6.08
CA ALA A 71 5.31 -5.04 5.14
C ALA A 71 4.20 -5.22 4.09
N CYS A 72 3.49 -4.14 3.77
CA CYS A 72 2.48 -4.15 2.72
C CYS A 72 3.02 -3.47 1.47
N PHE A 73 2.99 -4.18 0.34
CA PHE A 73 3.23 -3.62 -0.98
C PHE A 73 1.89 -3.53 -1.72
N ALA A 74 1.50 -2.32 -2.12
CA ALA A 74 0.26 -2.09 -2.84
C ALA A 74 0.56 -1.67 -4.29
N HIS A 75 0.01 -2.42 -5.25
CA HIS A 75 -0.06 -1.98 -6.64
C HIS A 75 -1.36 -1.20 -6.83
N LEU A 76 -1.27 0.07 -7.19
CA LEU A 76 -2.45 0.91 -7.43
C LEU A 76 -3.06 0.53 -8.78
N THR A 77 -4.30 0.07 -8.76
CA THR A 77 -4.94 -0.55 -9.93
C THR A 77 -6.03 0.30 -10.56
N ASN A 78 -6.48 1.36 -9.88
CA ASN A 78 -7.60 2.21 -10.30
C ASN A 78 -7.59 3.53 -9.52
N THR A 79 -8.38 4.50 -9.96
CA THR A 79 -8.61 5.81 -9.34
C THR A 79 -10.00 5.90 -8.71
N MET A 80 -10.46 4.84 -8.03
CA MET A 80 -11.75 4.75 -7.34
C MET A 80 -12.98 4.82 -8.27
N ALA A 81 -12.88 4.23 -9.46
CA ALA A 81 -13.93 4.21 -10.48
C ALA A 81 -14.38 5.62 -10.94
N GLN A 82 -13.46 6.59 -10.88
CA GLN A 82 -13.75 7.96 -11.34
C GLN A 82 -13.83 8.08 -12.86
N GLU A 83 -13.27 7.11 -13.60
CA GLU A 83 -13.23 7.11 -15.06
C GLU A 83 -13.78 5.80 -15.65
N GLU A 84 -14.27 5.86 -16.90
CA GLU A 84 -14.71 4.66 -17.62
C GLU A 84 -13.51 3.76 -17.97
N GLY A 85 -13.60 2.47 -17.62
CA GLY A 85 -12.50 1.52 -17.85
C GLY A 85 -11.47 1.44 -16.71
N ASP A 86 -11.66 2.17 -15.61
CA ASP A 86 -10.76 2.24 -14.45
C ASP A 86 -10.56 0.88 -13.72
N PHE A 87 -11.29 -0.16 -14.10
CA PHE A 87 -11.10 -1.52 -13.58
C PHE A 87 -10.18 -2.39 -14.44
N GLU A 88 -9.63 -1.87 -15.54
CA GLU A 88 -8.53 -2.52 -16.26
C GLU A 88 -7.28 -2.45 -15.38
N LYS A 89 -6.65 -3.60 -15.10
CA LYS A 89 -5.59 -3.72 -14.09
C LYS A 89 -4.23 -4.05 -14.71
N GLY A 90 -4.11 -3.88 -16.02
CA GLY A 90 -2.96 -4.27 -16.82
C GLY A 90 -2.74 -5.78 -16.90
N GLN A 91 -1.64 -6.13 -17.58
CA GLN A 91 -1.23 -7.51 -17.78
C GLN A 91 -1.03 -8.23 -16.43
N HIS A 92 -1.67 -9.40 -16.29
CA HIS A 92 -1.63 -10.22 -15.06
C HIS A 92 -1.96 -9.45 -13.77
N PHE A 93 -2.79 -8.40 -13.85
CA PHE A 93 -3.20 -7.61 -12.68
C PHE A 93 -2.02 -6.97 -11.91
N GLY A 94 -0.88 -6.76 -12.59
CA GLY A 94 0.35 -6.22 -12.00
C GLY A 94 1.18 -7.22 -11.18
N SER A 95 0.76 -8.48 -11.08
CA SER A 95 1.43 -9.49 -10.24
C SER A 95 2.91 -9.69 -10.57
N LEU A 96 3.29 -9.65 -11.86
CA LEU A 96 4.68 -9.80 -12.28
C LEU A 96 5.56 -8.64 -11.77
N ILE A 97 5.07 -7.40 -11.84
CA ILE A 97 5.79 -6.22 -11.34
C ILE A 97 5.91 -6.28 -9.81
N THR A 98 4.86 -6.71 -9.12
CA THR A 98 4.91 -6.92 -7.66
C THR A 98 5.94 -7.98 -7.27
N LEU A 99 6.04 -9.08 -8.02
CA LEU A 99 7.06 -10.11 -7.77
C LEU A 99 8.48 -9.58 -8.01
N GLU A 100 8.69 -8.81 -9.08
CA GLU A 100 9.98 -8.16 -9.37
C GLU A 100 10.37 -7.17 -8.26
N LEU A 101 9.41 -6.38 -7.76
CA LEU A 101 9.61 -5.49 -6.61
C LEU A 101 10.03 -6.27 -5.36
N ILE A 102 9.30 -7.34 -5.03
CA ILE A 102 9.61 -8.19 -3.88
C ILE A 102 11.03 -8.76 -4.02
N GLU A 103 11.36 -9.32 -5.19
CA GLU A 103 12.70 -9.82 -5.47
C GLU A 103 13.76 -8.74 -5.28
N ALA A 104 13.58 -7.55 -5.84
CA ALA A 104 14.53 -6.45 -5.72
C ALA A 104 14.77 -6.02 -4.27
N VAL A 105 13.70 -5.93 -3.46
CA VAL A 105 13.77 -5.59 -2.03
C VAL A 105 14.54 -6.64 -1.22
N PHE A 106 14.47 -7.92 -1.60
CA PHE A 106 15.13 -9.00 -0.87
C PHE A 106 16.53 -9.36 -1.41
N GLN A 107 16.85 -9.07 -2.68
CA GLN A 107 18.17 -9.34 -3.26
C GLN A 107 19.27 -8.37 -2.80
N GLU A 108 18.93 -7.17 -2.32
CA GLU A 108 19.92 -6.23 -1.75
C GLU A 108 20.60 -6.73 -0.44
N LYS A 109 20.18 -7.88 0.11
CA LYS A 109 20.70 -8.42 1.37
C LYS A 109 21.82 -9.47 1.22
N ASN A 110 22.38 -9.64 0.02
CA ASN A 110 23.55 -10.52 -0.22
C ASN A 110 24.85 -9.74 -0.35
#